data_AF-A0A519LM04-F1
#
_entry.id   AF-A0A519LM04-F1
#
_cell.length_a   1.000
_cell.length_b   1.000
_cell.length_c   1.000
_cell.angle_alpha   90.00
_cell.angle_beta   90.00
_cell.angle_gamma   90.00
#
_symmetry.space_group_name_H-M   'P 1'
#
loop_
_entity.id
_entity.type
_entity.pdbx_description
1 polymer ?
#
loop_
_entity_poly.entity_id
_entity_poly.type
_entity_poly.pdbx_seq_one_letter_code
_entity_poly.pdbx_strand_id
1 'polypeptide(L)' 'MREIKRLQSEKLIPEIKIIGCTAHKGKEEVDKFLASGLDHCIYKPVSIVMIKDTLKEVFLR' A
#
# COMPACT_ATOMS: atom_id res chain seq x y z
N MET A 1 7.47 5.29 -7.97
CA MET A 1 6.07 5.37 -8.46
C MET A 1 5.91 4.90 -9.91
N ARG A 2 6.79 5.25 -10.85
CA ARG A 2 6.70 4.79 -12.25
C ARG A 2 6.62 3.26 -12.38
N GLU A 3 7.38 2.53 -11.56
CA GLU A 3 7.32 1.05 -11.51
C GLU A 3 6.00 0.50 -10.97
N ILE A 4 5.37 1.11 -9.96
CA ILE A 4 4.06 0.67 -9.44
C ILE A 4 3.01 0.82 -10.53
N LYS A 5 3.01 1.96 -11.22
CA LYS A 5 2.11 2.20 -12.36
C LYS A 5 2.38 1.23 -13.51
N ARG A 6 3.65 0.89 -13.78
CA ARG A 6 4.03 -0.12 -14.76
C ARG A 6 3.43 -1.49 -14.39
N LEU A 7 3.65 -1.96 -13.16
CA LEU A 7 3.13 -3.24 -12.65
C LEU A 7 1.60 -3.33 -12.73
N GLN A 8 0.90 -2.23 -12.43
CA GLN A 8 -0.55 -2.16 -12.59
C GLN A 8 -0.99 -2.16 -14.06
N SER A 9 -0.29 -1.41 -14.91
CA SER A 9 -0.64 -1.29 -16.34
C SER A 9 -0.38 -2.57 -17.14
N GLU A 10 0.61 -3.37 -16.72
CA GLU A 10 0.94 -4.64 -17.37
C GLU A 10 -0.09 -5.74 -17.10
N LYS A 11 -1.10 -5.49 -16.23
CA LYS A 11 -2.18 -6.43 -15.89
C LYS A 11 -1.69 -7.84 -15.56
N LEU A 12 -0.42 -8.00 -15.15
CA LEU A 12 0.16 -9.31 -14.95
C LEU A 12 -0.62 -10.08 -13.87
N ILE A 13 -1.16 -9.38 -12.87
CA ILE A 13 -2.12 -9.94 -11.90
C ILE A 13 -3.05 -8.81 -11.38
N PRO A 14 -4.30 -8.68 -11.87
CA PRO A 14 -5.26 -7.67 -11.40
C PRO A 14 -5.66 -7.80 -9.92
N GLU A 15 -5.21 -8.86 -9.23
CA GLU A 15 -5.52 -9.19 -7.84
C GLU A 15 -4.38 -8.84 -6.86
N ILE A 16 -3.19 -8.43 -7.34
CA ILE A 16 -2.09 -8.09 -6.43
C ILE A 16 -2.36 -6.75 -5.76
N LYS A 17 -2.43 -6.78 -4.42
CA LYS A 17 -2.52 -5.61 -3.57
C LYS A 17 -1.14 -5.09 -3.21
N ILE A 18 -0.89 -3.80 -3.45
CA ILE A 18 0.40 -3.16 -3.19
C ILE A 18 0.27 -2.25 -1.96
N ILE A 19 0.99 -2.60 -0.90
CA ILE A 19 0.96 -1.89 0.38
C ILE A 19 2.30 -1.18 0.59
N GLY A 20 2.28 0.14 0.73
CA GLY A 20 3.48 0.95 0.96
C GLY A 20 3.91 0.91 2.43
N CYS A 21 5.22 0.90 2.70
CA CYS A 21 5.76 0.97 4.06
C CYS A 21 6.65 2.20 4.21
N THR A 22 6.22 3.19 5.00
CA THR A 22 6.93 4.48 5.18
C THR A 22 7.43 4.67 6.62
N ALA A 23 8.53 5.41 6.78
CA ALA A 23 9.03 5.81 8.10
C ALA A 23 8.27 7.02 8.68
N HIS A 24 7.43 7.68 7.89
CA HIS A 24 6.85 8.97 8.23
C HIS A 24 5.32 8.86 8.26
N LYS A 25 4.71 9.33 9.36
CA LYS A 25 3.27 9.27 9.63
C LYS A 25 2.50 10.51 9.17
N GLY A 26 3.11 11.36 8.35
CA GLY A 26 2.50 12.59 7.85
C GLY A 26 1.36 12.26 6.87
N LYS A 27 0.16 12.79 7.14
CA LYS A 27 -1.04 12.58 6.30
C LYS A 27 -0.79 12.93 4.82
N GLU A 28 -0.07 14.03 4.55
CA GLU A 28 0.26 14.44 3.18
C GLU A 28 1.09 13.41 2.40
N GLU A 29 1.98 12.68 3.06
CA GLU A 29 2.77 11.64 2.38
C GLU A 29 1.92 10.41 2.07
N VAL A 30 1.06 10.03 3.01
CA VAL A 30 0.11 8.92 2.81
C VAL A 30 -0.80 9.21 1.63
N ASP A 31 -1.33 10.43 1.53
CA ASP A 31 -2.19 10.84 0.42
C ASP A 31 -1.44 10.80 -0.93
N LYS A 32 -0.17 11.22 -0.97
CA LYS A 32 0.69 11.12 -2.16
C LYS A 32 0.96 9.67 -2.55
N PHE A 33 1.16 8.79 -1.59
CA PHE A 33 1.38 7.37 -1.82
C PHE A 33 0.13 6.69 -2.36
N LEU A 34 -1.04 6.93 -1.78
CA LEU A 34 -2.31 6.40 -2.28
C LEU A 34 -2.61 6.91 -3.70
N ALA A 35 -2.41 8.21 -3.95
CA ALA A 35 -2.58 8.80 -5.29
C ALA A 35 -1.62 8.22 -6.35
N SER A 36 -0.56 7.53 -5.93
CA SER A 36 0.39 6.88 -6.83
C SER A 36 -0.05 5.53 -7.38
N GLY A 37 -1.13 4.97 -6.83
CA GLY A 37 -1.65 3.64 -7.17
C GLY A 37 -1.41 2.58 -6.09
N LEU A 38 -1.06 2.96 -4.86
CA LEU A 38 -0.99 2.02 -3.75
C LEU A 38 -2.40 1.72 -3.21
N ASP A 39 -2.67 0.47 -2.84
CA ASP A 39 -3.94 0.09 -2.23
C ASP A 39 -4.02 0.52 -0.75
N HIS A 40 -2.87 0.51 -0.05
CA HIS A 40 -2.80 0.90 1.35
C HIS A 40 -1.37 1.30 1.79
N CYS A 41 -1.22 1.81 3.01
CA CYS A 41 0.06 2.21 3.60
C CYS A 41 0.16 1.82 5.08
N ILE A 42 1.32 1.30 5.47
CA ILE A 42 1.73 1.00 6.83
C ILE A 42 2.98 1.81 7.22
N TYR A 43 3.29 1.83 8.52
CA TYR A 43 4.34 2.68 9.07
C TYR A 43 5.40 1.87 9.81
N LYS A 44 6.66 2.30 9.71
CA LYS A 44 7.75 1.76 10.52
C LYS A 44 7.73 2.39 11.94
N PRO A 45 8.14 1.64 12.98
CA PRO A 45 8.40 0.21 12.95
C PRO A 45 7.12 -0.60 12.74
N VAL A 46 7.22 -1.65 11.93
CA VAL A 46 6.07 -2.49 11.58
C VAL A 46 5.81 -3.47 12.72
N SER A 47 4.57 -3.55 13.20
CA SER A 47 4.13 -4.55 14.17
C SER A 47 3.29 -5.65 13.51
N ILE A 48 3.25 -6.82 14.14
CA ILE A 48 2.42 -7.93 13.66
C ILE A 48 0.92 -7.59 13.67
N VAL A 49 0.48 -6.77 14.64
CA VAL A 49 -0.91 -6.30 14.74
C VAL A 49 -1.24 -5.44 13.53
N MET A 50 -0.35 -4.48 13.18
CA MET A 50 -0.52 -3.62 12.01
C MET A 50 -0.63 -4.43 10.71
N ILE A 51 0.20 -5.46 10.52
CA ILE A 51 0.10 -6.33 9.34
C ILE A 51 -1.26 -7.05 9.32
N LYS A 52 -1.69 -7.63 10.44
CA LYS A 52 -2.96 -8.35 10.51
C LYS A 52 -4.16 -7.46 10.18
N ASP A 53 -4.17 -6.24 10.70
CA ASP A 53 -5.26 -5.29 10.47
C ASP A 53 -5.28 -4.84 9.01
N THR A 54 -4.13 -4.46 8.46
CA THR A 54 -3.97 -4.11 7.04
C THR A 54 -4.40 -5.25 6.12
N LEU A 55 -4.03 -6.51 6.40
CA LEU A 55 -4.45 -7.65 5.58
C LEU A 55 -5.97 -7.86 5.60
N LYS A 56 -6.61 -7.72 6.76
CA LYS A 56 -8.08 -7.77 6.87
C LYS A 56 -8.73 -6.65 6.04
N GLU A 57 -8.25 -5.42 6.19
CA GLU A 57 -8.80 -4.26 5.47
C GLU A 57 -8.65 -4.36 3.96
N VAL A 58 -7.56 -4.98 3.48
CA VAL A 58 -7.22 -5.02 2.05
C VAL A 58 -7.85 -6.20 1.32
N PHE A 59 -8.00 -7.37 1.98
CA PHE A 59 -8.42 -8.62 1.33
C PHE A 59 -9.78 -9.17 1.79
N LEU A 60 -10.32 -8.73 2.93
CA LEU A 60 -11.58 -9.26 3.49
C LEU A 60 -12.73 -8.24 3.47
N ARG A 61 -12.66 -7.25 2.59
CA ARG A 61 -13.77 -6.32 2.30
C ARG A 61 -14.85 -6.98 1.45
#